data_AF-A0A1F7S220-F1
#
_entry.id   AF-A0A1F7S220-F1
#
_cell.length_a   1.000
_cell.length_b   1.000
_cell.length_c   1.000
_cell.angle_alpha   90.00
_cell.angle_beta   90.00
_cell.angle_gamma   90.00
#
_symmetry.space_group_name_H-M   'P 1'
#
loop_
_entity.id
_entity.type
_entity.pdbx_description
1 polymer ?
#
loop_
_entity_poly.entity_id
_entity_poly.type
_entity_poly.pdbx_seq_one_letter_code
_entity_poly.pdbx_strand_id
1 'polypeptide(L)' 'MNRQRESNNETFKKGIEHPDPAICVNVIIGLIHVTTYLLDQQIRRLEKDFLKEGGIRERMTSARLDRRNKNS' A
#
# COMPACT_ATOMS: atom_id res chain seq x y z
N MET A 1 -19.90 -8.14 -13.31
CA MET A 1 -19.76 -7.91 -11.85
C MET A 1 -18.61 -6.92 -11.62
N ASN A 2 -18.88 -5.62 -11.72
CA ASN A 2 -17.88 -4.57 -11.48
C ASN A 2 -18.27 -3.87 -10.18
N ARG A 3 -17.81 -4.38 -9.03
CA ARG A 3 -18.11 -3.82 -7.72
C ARG A 3 -17.23 -2.59 -7.54
N GLN A 4 -17.74 -1.44 -7.97
CA GLN A 4 -17.09 -0.14 -7.83
C GLN A 4 -16.72 0.10 -6.36
N ARG A 5 -15.42 0.35 -6.15
CA ARG A 5 -14.75 0.66 -4.89
C ARG A 5 -15.00 2.13 -4.48
N GLU A 6 -16.26 2.54 -4.53
CA GLU A 6 -16.72 3.86 -4.05
C GLU A 6 -17.17 3.78 -2.56
N SER A 7 -17.05 2.59 -1.94
CA SER A 7 -17.59 2.31 -0.60
C SER A 7 -16.63 2.62 0.57
N ASN A 8 -15.43 3.14 0.31
CA ASN A 8 -14.40 3.23 1.34
C ASN A 8 -14.29 4.61 2.01
N ASN A 9 -15.08 5.61 1.63
CA ASN A 9 -15.08 6.90 2.33
C ASN A 9 -16.41 7.14 3.07
N GLU A 10 -17.55 6.83 2.47
CA GLU A 10 -18.85 7.08 3.11
C GLU A 10 -19.11 6.22 4.35
N THR A 11 -18.66 4.95 4.35
CA THR A 11 -18.84 4.05 5.49
C THR A 11 -18.03 4.48 6.71
N PHE A 12 -16.80 4.94 6.51
CA PHE A 12 -15.96 5.44 7.60
C PHE A 12 -16.39 6.83 8.04
N LYS A 13 -16.86 7.68 7.12
CA LYS A 13 -17.43 8.99 7.45
C LYS A 13 -18.61 8.88 8.41
N LYS A 14 -19.54 7.93 8.18
CA LYS A 14 -20.65 7.65 9.11
C LYS A 14 -20.21 7.15 10.49
N GLY A 15 -19.10 6.41 10.57
CA GLY A 15 -18.54 5.94 11.84
C GLY A 15 -17.79 7.03 12.61
N ILE A 16 -17.09 7.91 11.89
CA ILE A 16 -16.29 9.01 12.47
C ILE A 16 -17.20 10.17 12.92
N GLU A 17 -18.25 10.48 12.16
CA GLU A 17 -19.25 11.51 12.49
C GLU A 17 -20.37 10.96 13.42
N HIS A 18 -20.22 9.75 13.96
CA HIS A 18 -21.21 9.16 14.85
C HIS A 18 -21.31 9.98 16.15
N PRO A 19 -22.52 10.29 16.67
CA PRO A 19 -22.69 11.11 17.87
C PRO A 19 -22.14 10.45 19.14
N ASP A 20 -21.97 9.12 19.12
CA ASP A 20 -21.29 8.39 20.19
C ASP A 20 -19.76 8.38 19.97
N PRO A 21 -18.99 9.02 20.86
CA PRO A 21 -17.53 9.07 20.76
C PRO A 21 -16.88 7.69 20.87
N ALA A 22 -17.48 6.71 21.55
CA ALA A 22 -16.91 5.37 21.67
C ALA A 22 -16.89 4.65 20.31
N ILE A 23 -17.94 4.82 19.50
CA ILE A 23 -18.03 4.24 18.17
C ILE A 23 -17.01 4.90 17.23
N CYS A 24 -16.90 6.23 17.28
CA CYS A 24 -15.90 6.98 16.51
C CYS A 24 -14.47 6.52 16.81
N VAL A 25 -14.11 6.43 18.11
CA VAL A 25 -12.78 6.00 18.55
C VAL A 25 -12.46 4.58 18.09
N ASN A 26 -13.41 3.64 18.21
CA ASN A 26 -13.20 2.26 17.77
C ASN A 26 -12.94 2.17 16.25
N VAL A 27 -13.65 2.95 15.45
CA VAL A 27 -13.45 3.01 13.99
C VAL A 27 -12.06 3.58 13.66
N ILE A 28 -11.65 4.66 14.33
CA ILE A 28 -10.33 5.28 14.12
C ILE A 28 -9.21 4.31 14.51
N ILE A 29 -9.32 3.63 15.66
CA ILE A 29 -8.33 2.63 16.10
C ILE A 29 -8.24 1.48 15.09
N GLY A 30 -9.37 1.01 14.56
CA GLY A 30 -9.39 0.00 13.50
C GLY A 30 -8.66 0.47 12.25
N LEU A 31 -8.89 1.71 11.81
CA LEU A 31 -8.22 2.31 10.67
C LEU A 31 -6.70 2.43 10.87
N ILE A 32 -6.26 2.82 12.06
CA ILE A 32 -4.82 2.91 12.39
C ILE A 32 -4.19 1.52 12.28
N HIS A 33 -4.78 0.48 12.89
CA HIS A 33 -4.24 -0.87 12.81
C HIS A 33 -4.15 -1.40 11.37
N VAL A 34 -5.20 -1.19 10.57
CA VAL A 34 -5.19 -1.60 9.15
C VAL A 34 -4.10 -0.84 8.39
N THR A 35 -3.95 0.46 8.62
CA THR A 35 -2.93 1.27 7.95
C THR A 35 -1.52 0.82 8.33
N THR A 36 -1.26 0.59 9.62
CA THR A 36 0.02 0.09 10.12
C THR A 36 0.34 -1.29 9.54
N TYR A 37 -0.63 -2.20 9.50
CA TYR A 37 -0.45 -3.51 8.90
C TYR A 37 -0.09 -3.43 7.41
N LEU A 38 -0.79 -2.58 6.65
CA LEU A 38 -0.51 -2.38 5.22
C LEU A 38 0.87 -1.75 4.97
N LEU A 39 1.33 -0.86 5.86
CA LEU A 39 2.68 -0.29 5.78
C LEU A 39 3.75 -1.35 6.04
N ASP A 40 3.57 -2.19 7.07
CA ASP A 40 4.49 -3.29 7.36
C ASP A 40 4.58 -4.28 6.18
N GLN A 41 3.43 -4.62 5.58
CA GLN A 41 3.40 -5.48 4.40
C GLN A 41 4.14 -4.87 3.20
N GLN A 42 4.01 -3.56 2.98
CA GLN A 42 4.73 -2.85 1.92
C GLN A 42 6.24 -2.85 2.15
N ILE A 43 6.68 -2.62 3.39
CA ILE A 43 8.11 -2.67 3.76
C ILE A 43 8.66 -4.07 3.52
N ARG A 44 8.01 -5.11 4.04
CA ARG A 44 8.44 -6.51 3.83
C ARG A 44 8.52 -6.89 2.35
N ARG A 45 7.60 -6.36 1.54
CA ARG A 45 7.63 -6.57 0.10
C ARG A 45 8.86 -5.91 -0.53
N LEU A 46 9.14 -4.65 -0.17
CA LEU A 46 10.33 -3.94 -0.65
C LEU A 46 11.62 -4.67 -0.23
N GLU A 47 11.70 -5.15 1.01
CA GLU A 47 12.83 -5.95 1.49
C GLU A 47 13.01 -7.24 0.70
N LYS A 48 11.91 -7.97 0.45
CA LYS A 48 11.94 -9.21 -0.33
C LYS A 48 12.34 -8.95 -1.78
N ASP A 49 11.83 -7.88 -2.38
CA ASP A 49 12.17 -7.48 -3.75
C ASP A 49 13.65 -7.05 -3.82
N PHE A 50 14.17 -6.38 -2.80
CA PHE A 50 15.60 -6.07 -2.66
C PHE A 50 16.46 -7.33 -2.54
N LEU A 51 16.08 -8.30 -1.71
CA LEU A 51 16.83 -9.55 -1.54
C LEU A 51 16.81 -10.44 -2.79
N LYS A 52 15.73 -10.40 -3.58
CA LYS A 52 15.58 -11.23 -4.78
C LYS A 52 16.16 -10.61 -6.04
N GLU A 53 15.88 -9.33 -6.27
CA GLU A 53 16.17 -8.65 -7.54
C GLU A 53 17.35 -7.69 -7.44
N GLY A 54 17.94 -7.57 -6.24
CA GLY A 54 18.97 -6.58 -5.97
C GLY A 54 18.40 -5.19 -5.72
N GLY A 55 19.27 -4.26 -5.32
CA GLY A 55 18.85 -2.89 -5.03
C GLY A 55 18.39 -2.12 -6.27
N ILE A 56 17.71 -0.99 -6.07
CA ILE A 56 17.24 -0.10 -7.16
C ILE A 56 18.37 0.19 -8.17
N ARG A 57 19.61 0.34 -7.68
CA ARG A 57 20.79 0.63 -8.50
C ARG A 57 21.16 -0.53 -9.44
N GLU A 58 21.06 -1.77 -8.96
CA GLU A 58 21.34 -2.97 -9.75
C GLU A 58 20.26 -3.15 -10.82
N ARG A 59 18.98 -3.01 -10.42
CA ARG A 59 17.83 -3.07 -11.34
C ARG A 59 17.91 -1.99 -12.43
N MET A 60 18.26 -0.76 -12.07
CA MET A 60 18.45 0.33 -13.05
C MET A 60 19.62 0.07 -13.98
N THR A 61 20.69 -0.57 -13.50
CA THR A 61 21.85 -0.91 -14.33
C THR A 61 21.48 -2.01 -15.34
N SER A 62 20.82 -3.07 -14.91
CA SER A 62 20.30 -4.12 -15.80
C SER A 62 19.34 -3.57 -16.84
N ALA A 63 18.37 -2.73 -16.44
CA ALA A 63 17.42 -2.11 -17.35
C ALA A 63 18.11 -1.19 -18.40
N ARG A 64 19.19 -0.50 -18.01
CA ARG A 64 20.00 0.31 -18.95
C ARG A 64 20.76 -0.57 -19.94
N LEU A 65 21.31 -1.70 -19.48
CA LEU A 65 22.02 -2.64 -20.34
C LEU A 65 21.08 -3.28 -21.37
N ASP A 66 19.90 -3.74 -20.92
CA ASP A 66 18.88 -4.33 -21.78
C ASP A 66 18.40 -3.35 -22.86
N ARG A 67 18.21 -2.08 -22.49
CA ARG A 67 17.85 -1.02 -23.43
C ARG A 67 18.95 -0.75 -24.45
N ARG A 68 20.22 -0.89 -24.05
CA ARG A 68 21.36 -0.74 -24.97
C ARG A 68 21.46 -1.92 -25.94
N ASN A 69 21.25 -3.15 -25.47
CA ASN A 69 21.29 -4.36 -26.28
C ASN A 69 20.12 -4.47 -27.27
N LYS A 70 18.96 -3.86 -26.98
CA LYS A 70 17.82 -3.79 -27.92
C LYS A 70 18.02 -2.81 -29.09
N ASN A 71 18.99 -1.90 -28.98
CA ASN A 71 19.25 -0.86 -29.97
C ASN A 71 20.50 -1.17 -30.84
N SER A 72 21.15 -2.32 -30.65
CA SER A 72 22.15 -2.90 -31.55
C SER A 72 21.56 -4.10 -32.26
#